data_AF-A0A9Q0DX39-F1
#
_entry.id   AF-A0A9Q0DX39-F1
#
_cell.length_a   1.000
_cell.length_b   1.000
_cell.length_c   1.000
_cell.angle_alpha   90.00
_cell.angle_beta   90.00
_cell.angle_gamma   90.00
#
_symmetry.space_group_name_H-M   'P 1'
#
loop_
_entity.id
_entity.type
_entity.pdbx_description
1 polymer ?
#
loop_
_entity_poly.entity_id
_entity_poly.type
_entity_poly.pdbx_seq_one_letter_code
_entity_poly.pdbx_strand_id
1 'polypeptide(L)'
;MASDMTDACVKRTKAAFDGGLQRLAARGVELRVSVPLVSMFNVLIEARTRSPALCVLEGEGQQQYHARADLLIEEVVGDMVSSLVSKKPGLDLADGYVSFVRQNQEVLRERISDELHTQKVFDLWYHRSVKALCVWLTDRMDLQLHVYQLKTLIRIVKKTYQDFRLQGVEETVLQDPSYVTLYNRLTVEEATLAVRAPGAAALQGVSMKDSDEEDD
;
A
#
# COMPACT_ATOMS: atom_id res chain seq x y z
N MET A 1 30.27 18.16 -3.66
CA MET A 1 30.28 18.44 -2.20
C MET A 1 28.87 18.51 -1.62
N ALA A 2 28.02 19.48 -1.98
CA ALA A 2 26.63 19.53 -1.48
C ALA A 2 25.76 18.33 -1.94
N SER A 3 25.85 17.93 -3.22
CA SER A 3 25.14 16.76 -3.75
C SER A 3 25.59 15.45 -3.08
N ASP A 4 26.89 15.24 -2.84
CA ASP A 4 27.39 14.04 -2.15
C ASP A 4 26.90 13.96 -0.69
N MET A 5 26.78 15.12 -0.03
CA MET A 5 26.20 15.21 1.31
C MET A 5 24.71 14.89 1.32
N THR A 6 23.96 15.34 0.30
CA THR A 6 22.55 14.99 0.10
C THR A 6 22.39 13.49 -0.17
N ASP A 7 23.16 12.92 -1.11
CA ASP A 7 23.13 11.47 -1.42
C ASP A 7 23.43 10.63 -0.16
N ALA A 8 24.43 11.02 0.63
CA ALA A 8 24.78 10.34 1.88
C ALA A 8 23.73 10.54 2.98
N CYS A 9 23.03 11.67 3.00
CA CYS A 9 21.90 11.91 3.90
C CYS A 9 20.73 10.98 3.54
N VAL A 10 20.32 10.96 2.27
CA VAL A 10 19.22 10.13 1.75
C VAL A 10 19.47 8.65 2.04
N LYS A 11 20.66 8.14 1.75
CA LYS A 11 21.04 6.75 2.04
C LYS A 11 21.03 6.41 3.53
N ARG A 12 21.50 7.32 4.39
CA ARG A 12 21.46 7.12 5.85
C ARG A 12 20.03 7.13 6.40
N THR A 13 19.18 8.02 5.90
CA THR A 13 17.76 8.08 6.25
C THR A 13 17.04 6.80 5.84
N LYS A 14 17.33 6.25 4.65
CA LYS A 14 16.84 4.93 4.23
C LYS A 14 17.26 3.81 5.18
N ALA A 15 18.55 3.71 5.48
CA ALA A 15 19.05 2.65 6.36
C ALA A 15 18.44 2.74 7.77
N ALA A 16 18.27 3.96 8.30
CA ALA A 16 17.62 4.20 9.58
C ALA A 16 16.12 3.82 9.55
N PHE A 17 15.42 4.14 8.46
CA PHE A 17 14.02 3.76 8.24
C PHE A 17 13.85 2.24 8.19
N ASP A 18 14.65 1.55 7.37
CA ASP A 18 14.62 0.08 7.23
C ASP A 18 14.90 -0.60 8.59
N GLY A 19 15.89 -0.09 9.35
CA GLY A 19 16.20 -0.58 10.69
C GLY A 19 15.11 -0.26 11.74
N GLY A 20 14.38 0.85 11.59
CA GLY A 20 13.21 1.16 12.40
C GLY A 20 12.05 0.20 12.11
N LEU A 21 11.81 -0.09 10.84
CA LEU A 21 10.77 -1.00 10.38
C LEU A 21 11.02 -2.45 10.83
N GLN A 22 12.27 -2.92 10.75
CA GLN A 22 12.65 -4.24 11.27
C GLN A 22 12.40 -4.39 12.78
N ARG A 23 12.69 -3.33 13.57
CA ARG A 23 12.42 -3.31 15.02
C ARG A 23 10.94 -3.33 15.36
N LEU A 24 10.11 -2.64 14.57
CA LEU A 24 8.65 -2.73 14.69
C LEU A 24 8.14 -4.13 14.38
N ALA A 25 8.67 -4.76 13.33
CA ALA A 25 8.29 -6.13 12.96
C ALA A 25 8.64 -7.16 14.04
N ALA A 26 9.76 -6.98 14.74
CA ALA A 26 10.19 -7.86 15.84
C ALA A 26 9.30 -7.77 17.11
N ARG A 27 8.48 -6.71 17.24
CA ARG A 27 7.59 -6.49 18.40
C ARG A 27 6.22 -7.14 18.29
N GLY A 28 5.89 -7.71 17.12
CA GLY A 28 5.07 -8.91 17.04
C GLY A 28 3.54 -8.81 17.03
N VAL A 29 2.85 -7.66 17.15
CA VAL A 29 1.37 -7.72 17.08
C VAL A 29 0.67 -6.60 16.31
N GLU A 30 1.17 -5.37 16.26
CA GLU A 30 0.53 -4.31 15.46
C GLU A 30 1.62 -3.47 14.78
N LEU A 31 1.84 -3.73 13.49
CA LEU A 31 2.76 -2.95 12.68
C LEU A 31 2.11 -1.60 12.33
N ARG A 32 2.08 -0.69 13.29
CA ARG A 32 1.70 0.70 13.07
C ARG A 32 2.94 1.51 12.69
N VAL A 33 2.89 2.25 11.59
CA VAL A 33 3.96 3.19 11.23
C VAL A 33 4.14 4.18 12.37
N SER A 34 5.32 4.19 12.96
CA SER A 34 5.62 5.10 14.07
C SER A 34 5.92 6.51 13.57
N VAL A 35 5.63 7.53 14.38
CA VAL A 35 5.91 8.94 14.07
C VAL A 35 7.35 9.18 13.56
N PRO A 36 8.41 8.60 14.17
CA PRO A 36 9.77 8.79 13.66
C PRO A 36 9.99 8.30 12.22
N LEU A 37 9.31 7.22 11.81
CA LEU A 37 9.40 6.73 10.42
C LEU A 37 8.75 7.71 9.45
N VAL A 38 7.61 8.29 9.82
CA VAL A 38 6.96 9.32 8.98
C VAL A 38 7.78 10.61 8.96
N SER A 39 8.41 10.99 10.07
CA SER A 39 9.34 12.14 10.09
C SER A 39 10.53 11.93 9.15
N MET A 40 11.11 10.73 9.13
CA MET A 40 12.18 10.39 8.17
C MET A 40 11.71 10.49 6.73
N PHE A 41 10.47 10.06 6.44
CA PHE A 41 9.84 10.18 5.14
C PHE A 41 9.63 11.65 4.73
N ASN A 42 9.09 12.48 5.62
CA ASN A 42 8.88 13.91 5.39
C ASN A 42 10.19 14.66 5.15
N VAL A 43 11.26 14.32 5.87
CA VAL A 43 12.59 14.92 5.64
C VAL A 43 13.07 14.66 4.21
N LEU A 44 12.79 13.48 3.64
CA LEU A 44 13.12 13.18 2.25
C LEU A 44 12.24 13.94 1.26
N ILE A 45 10.93 14.02 1.52
CA ILE A 45 10.01 14.85 0.71
C ILE A 45 10.47 16.32 0.71
N GLU A 46 10.77 16.86 1.88
CA GLU A 46 11.17 18.26 2.03
C GLU A 46 12.53 18.53 1.37
N ALA A 47 13.47 17.58 1.45
CA ALA A 47 14.74 17.65 0.74
C ALA A 47 14.53 17.73 -0.79
N ARG A 48 13.58 16.94 -1.33
CA ARG A 48 13.20 17.01 -2.75
C ARG A 48 12.57 18.35 -3.11
N THR A 49 11.57 18.82 -2.36
CA THR A 49 10.86 20.08 -2.63
C THR A 49 11.81 21.28 -2.63
N ARG A 50 12.87 21.24 -1.81
CA ARG A 50 13.87 22.30 -1.71
C ARG A 50 15.06 22.13 -2.66
N SER A 51 15.22 20.98 -3.30
CA SER A 51 16.31 20.70 -4.25
C SER A 51 16.38 21.71 -5.41
N PRO A 52 15.25 22.13 -6.04
CA PRO A 52 15.27 23.16 -7.08
C PRO A 52 15.64 24.57 -6.60
N ALA A 53 15.36 24.91 -5.34
CA ALA A 53 15.71 26.22 -4.77
C ALA A 53 17.24 26.38 -4.61
N LEU A 54 17.97 25.27 -4.51
CA LEU A 54 19.44 25.25 -4.55
C LEU A 54 19.98 25.46 -5.98
N CYS A 55 19.16 25.28 -7.02
CA CYS A 55 19.56 25.43 -8.43
C CYS A 55 19.59 26.89 -8.92
N VAL A 56 18.92 27.83 -8.22
CA VAL A 56 18.80 29.23 -8.66
C VAL A 56 20.11 30.00 -8.52
N LEU A 57 21.08 29.48 -7.76
CA LEU A 57 22.28 30.23 -7.43
C LEU A 57 23.45 30.04 -8.42
N GLU A 58 23.66 28.89 -9.08
CA GLU A 58 24.93 28.65 -9.81
C GLU A 58 24.83 27.57 -10.93
N GLY A 59 25.25 27.93 -12.17
CA GLY A 59 25.85 27.07 -13.23
C GLY A 59 25.08 25.89 -13.89
N GLU A 60 25.21 25.75 -15.22
CA GLU A 60 24.58 24.68 -16.05
C GLU A 60 25.03 23.24 -15.71
N GLY A 61 26.24 23.06 -15.14
CA GLY A 61 26.78 21.73 -14.80
C GLY A 61 26.17 21.10 -13.53
N GLN A 62 25.59 21.90 -12.63
CA GLN A 62 25.03 21.42 -11.36
C GLN A 62 23.59 20.89 -11.48
N GLN A 63 22.83 21.32 -12.50
CA GLN A 63 21.48 20.81 -12.78
C GLN A 63 21.45 19.28 -12.98
N GLN A 64 22.50 18.71 -13.60
CA GLN A 64 22.64 17.26 -13.79
C GLN A 64 22.83 16.49 -12.47
N TYR A 65 23.52 17.07 -11.49
CA TYR A 65 23.73 16.45 -10.17
C TYR A 65 22.47 16.51 -9.30
N HIS A 66 21.71 17.61 -9.38
CA HIS A 66 20.45 17.76 -8.66
C HIS A 66 19.36 16.83 -9.23
N ALA A 67 19.30 16.65 -10.55
CA ALA A 67 18.43 15.64 -11.17
C ALA A 67 18.75 14.21 -10.69
N ARG A 68 20.03 13.88 -10.43
CA ARG A 68 20.43 12.58 -9.88
C ARG A 68 19.99 12.39 -8.43
N ALA A 69 20.14 13.43 -7.59
CA ALA A 69 19.69 13.40 -6.21
C ALA A 69 18.16 13.31 -6.11
N ASP A 70 17.42 13.98 -6.99
CA ASP A 70 15.96 13.93 -7.05
C ASP A 70 15.45 12.54 -7.46
N LEU A 71 16.09 11.89 -8.44
CA LEU A 71 15.81 10.51 -8.83
C LEU A 71 16.11 9.53 -7.68
N LEU A 72 17.22 9.73 -6.97
CA LEU A 72 17.57 8.92 -5.81
C LEU A 72 16.56 9.10 -4.66
N ILE A 73 16.07 10.32 -4.42
CA ILE A 73 15.04 10.57 -3.41
C ILE A 73 13.72 9.88 -3.80
N GLU A 74 13.28 9.99 -5.06
CA GLU A 74 12.08 9.29 -5.55
C GLU A 74 12.21 7.77 -5.47
N GLU A 75 13.37 7.21 -5.84
CA GLU A 75 13.67 5.77 -5.70
C GLU A 75 13.60 5.33 -4.23
N VAL A 76 14.26 6.06 -3.33
CA VAL A 76 14.31 5.74 -1.90
C VAL A 76 12.94 5.90 -1.24
N VAL A 77 12.18 6.93 -1.61
CA VAL A 77 10.79 7.12 -1.18
C VAL A 77 9.94 5.94 -1.66
N GLY A 78 10.07 5.52 -2.92
CA GLY A 78 9.40 4.34 -3.46
C GLY A 78 9.74 3.05 -2.71
N ASP A 79 11.00 2.86 -2.33
CA ASP A 79 11.47 1.73 -1.52
C ASP A 79 10.94 1.76 -0.08
N MET A 80 10.83 2.94 0.53
CA MET A 80 10.24 3.10 1.86
C MET A 80 8.76 2.71 1.82
N VAL A 81 8.02 3.18 0.82
CA VAL A 81 6.63 2.80 0.59
C VAL A 81 6.51 1.29 0.38
N SER A 82 7.34 0.72 -0.50
CA SER A 82 7.43 -0.74 -0.73
C SER A 82 7.55 -1.52 0.58
N SER A 83 8.43 -1.05 1.47
CA SER A 83 8.73 -1.72 2.72
C SER A 83 7.57 -1.65 3.71
N LEU A 84 6.89 -0.50 3.82
CA LEU A 84 5.70 -0.32 4.66
C LEU A 84 4.55 -1.25 4.26
N VAL A 85 4.33 -1.40 2.96
CA VAL A 85 3.19 -2.13 2.38
C VAL A 85 3.35 -3.65 2.48
N SER A 86 4.58 -4.15 2.57
CA SER A 86 4.88 -5.59 2.54
C SER A 86 4.50 -6.39 3.79
N LYS A 87 3.94 -5.76 4.83
CA LYS A 87 3.74 -6.36 6.16
C LYS A 87 2.27 -6.75 6.43
N LYS A 88 2.05 -7.87 7.12
CA LYS A 88 0.72 -8.40 7.43
C LYS A 88 0.53 -8.65 8.94
N PRO A 89 -0.65 -8.32 9.52
CA PRO A 89 -0.97 -8.58 10.93
C PRO A 89 -1.38 -10.04 11.18
N GLY A 90 -1.39 -10.43 12.47
CA GLY A 90 -1.86 -11.73 12.96
C GLY A 90 -3.12 -11.62 13.82
N LEU A 91 -4.03 -12.59 13.64
CA LEU A 91 -5.38 -12.77 14.22
C LEU A 91 -6.53 -12.04 13.49
N ASP A 92 -7.70 -12.72 13.41
CA ASP A 92 -8.76 -12.63 12.38
C ASP A 92 -8.27 -11.97 11.08
N LEU A 93 -7.75 -12.81 10.18
CA LEU A 93 -6.89 -12.40 9.05
C LEU A 93 -7.47 -11.26 8.20
N ALA A 94 -8.80 -11.20 8.05
CA ALA A 94 -9.42 -10.13 7.26
C ALA A 94 -9.58 -8.84 8.08
N ASP A 95 -10.17 -8.91 9.26
CA ASP A 95 -10.52 -7.73 10.06
C ASP A 95 -9.25 -7.09 10.65
N GLY A 96 -8.28 -7.91 11.08
CA GLY A 96 -6.95 -7.46 11.46
C GLY A 96 -6.22 -6.77 10.31
N TYR A 97 -6.28 -7.32 9.09
CA TYR A 97 -5.69 -6.68 7.91
C TYR A 97 -6.35 -5.35 7.56
N VAL A 98 -7.68 -5.28 7.56
CA VAL A 98 -8.44 -4.06 7.29
C VAL A 98 -8.13 -2.99 8.34
N SER A 99 -8.14 -3.35 9.63
CA SER A 99 -7.77 -2.43 10.72
C SER A 99 -6.34 -1.93 10.58
N PHE A 100 -5.39 -2.82 10.26
CA PHE A 100 -4.00 -2.44 9.97
C PHE A 100 -3.90 -1.42 8.82
N VAL A 101 -4.60 -1.66 7.70
CA VAL A 101 -4.59 -0.73 6.55
C VAL A 101 -5.11 0.63 6.98
N ARG A 102 -6.28 0.68 7.62
CA ARG A 102 -6.94 1.92 8.05
C ARG A 102 -6.09 2.74 9.01
N GLN A 103 -5.60 2.12 10.09
CA GLN A 103 -4.78 2.81 11.09
C GLN A 103 -3.50 3.41 10.49
N ASN A 104 -2.90 2.71 9.53
CA ASN A 104 -1.70 3.20 8.87
C ASN A 104 -2.03 4.28 7.83
N GLN A 105 -3.14 4.17 7.10
CA GLN A 105 -3.62 5.25 6.21
C GLN A 105 -3.88 6.54 7.00
N GLU A 106 -4.56 6.45 8.16
CA GLU A 106 -4.80 7.58 9.05
C GLU A 106 -3.48 8.25 9.47
N VAL A 107 -2.52 7.46 9.95
CA VAL A 107 -1.21 7.99 10.35
C VAL A 107 -0.49 8.64 9.17
N LEU A 108 -0.49 8.03 7.99
CA LEU A 108 0.20 8.56 6.82
C LEU A 108 -0.47 9.86 6.34
N ARG A 109 -1.80 9.92 6.29
CA ARG A 109 -2.54 11.13 5.89
C ARG A 109 -2.36 12.27 6.87
N GLU A 110 -2.38 12.00 8.18
CA GLU A 110 -2.21 13.06 9.19
C GLU A 110 -0.78 13.62 9.25
N ARG A 111 0.21 12.82 8.86
CA ARG A 111 1.61 13.11 9.15
C ARG A 111 2.44 13.42 7.92
N ILE A 112 2.09 12.94 6.73
CA ILE A 112 2.78 13.31 5.49
C ILE A 112 2.39 14.73 5.12
N SER A 113 3.39 15.59 4.93
CA SER A 113 3.15 17.03 4.73
C SER A 113 2.69 17.42 3.32
N ASP A 114 2.97 16.59 2.32
CA ASP A 114 2.63 16.85 0.92
C ASP A 114 1.55 15.89 0.43
N GLU A 115 0.39 16.43 0.05
CA GLU A 115 -0.78 15.68 -0.41
C GLU A 115 -0.48 14.84 -1.67
N LEU A 116 0.37 15.34 -2.58
CA LEU A 116 0.74 14.58 -3.78
C LEU A 116 1.53 13.32 -3.43
N HIS A 117 2.38 13.39 -2.40
CA HIS A 117 3.12 12.23 -1.92
C HIS A 117 2.21 11.28 -1.13
N THR A 118 1.27 11.80 -0.33
CA THR A 118 0.22 10.98 0.30
C THR A 118 -0.55 10.18 -0.76
N GLN A 119 -0.97 10.82 -1.85
CA GLN A 119 -1.65 10.16 -2.97
C GLN A 119 -0.77 9.08 -3.61
N LYS A 120 0.48 9.40 -3.97
CA LYS A 120 1.44 8.41 -4.52
C LYS A 120 1.65 7.20 -3.61
N VAL A 121 1.71 7.41 -2.30
CA VAL A 121 1.87 6.33 -1.31
C VAL A 121 0.64 5.41 -1.35
N PHE A 122 -0.57 5.97 -1.40
CA PHE A 122 -1.80 5.19 -1.45
C PHE A 122 -2.01 4.48 -2.78
N ASP A 123 -1.70 5.12 -3.91
CA ASP A 123 -1.73 4.48 -5.23
C ASP A 123 -0.79 3.27 -5.28
N LEU A 124 0.46 3.46 -4.85
CA LEU A 124 1.46 2.40 -4.86
C LEU A 124 1.12 1.28 -3.88
N TRP A 125 0.58 1.62 -2.71
CA TRP A 125 0.13 0.64 -1.74
C TRP A 125 -1.01 -0.19 -2.34
N TYR A 126 -2.08 0.44 -2.80
CA TYR A 126 -3.22 -0.25 -3.40
C TYR A 126 -2.77 -1.20 -4.51
N HIS A 127 -2.02 -0.69 -5.50
CA HIS A 127 -1.55 -1.49 -6.63
C HIS A 127 -0.75 -2.71 -6.18
N ARG A 128 0.19 -2.55 -5.24
CA ARG A 128 1.01 -3.67 -4.74
C ARG A 128 0.19 -4.70 -3.98
N SER A 129 -0.75 -4.26 -3.15
CA SER A 129 -1.65 -5.14 -2.40
C SER A 129 -2.51 -5.99 -3.33
N VAL A 130 -3.18 -5.35 -4.29
CA VAL A 130 -4.02 -6.02 -5.29
C VAL A 130 -3.18 -6.95 -6.16
N LYS A 131 -2.03 -6.50 -6.67
CA LYS A 131 -1.14 -7.33 -7.48
C LYS A 131 -0.65 -8.57 -6.73
N ALA A 132 -0.30 -8.45 -5.45
CA ALA A 132 0.12 -9.60 -4.64
C ALA A 132 -0.98 -10.64 -4.48
N LEU A 133 -2.23 -10.21 -4.26
CA LEU A 133 -3.39 -11.11 -4.24
C LEU A 133 -3.63 -11.75 -5.62
N CYS A 134 -3.51 -10.97 -6.70
CA CYS A 134 -3.69 -11.44 -8.07
C CYS A 134 -2.70 -12.54 -8.43
N VAL A 135 -1.42 -12.34 -8.13
CA VAL A 135 -0.37 -13.36 -8.33
C VAL A 135 -0.68 -14.60 -7.50
N TRP A 136 -1.07 -14.44 -6.23
CA TRP A 136 -1.41 -15.57 -5.36
C TRP A 136 -2.57 -16.41 -5.90
N LEU A 137 -3.61 -15.80 -6.48
CA LEU A 137 -4.69 -16.54 -7.13
C LEU A 137 -4.26 -17.14 -8.47
N THR A 138 -3.41 -16.44 -9.23
CA THR A 138 -2.94 -16.90 -10.54
C THR A 138 -2.09 -18.16 -10.41
N ASP A 139 -1.23 -18.24 -9.39
CA ASP A 139 -0.39 -19.41 -9.09
C ASP A 139 -1.20 -20.67 -8.72
N ARG A 140 -2.51 -20.54 -8.49
CA ARG A 140 -3.42 -21.61 -8.06
C ARG A 140 -4.68 -21.63 -8.91
N MET A 141 -4.56 -21.28 -10.19
CA MET A 141 -5.69 -21.13 -11.10
C MET A 141 -6.53 -22.40 -11.23
N ASP A 142 -5.88 -23.55 -11.15
CA ASP A 142 -6.42 -24.91 -11.25
C ASP A 142 -7.02 -25.45 -9.94
N LEU A 143 -6.78 -24.77 -8.82
CA LEU A 143 -7.29 -25.17 -7.51
C LEU A 143 -8.57 -24.41 -7.15
N GLN A 144 -9.54 -25.12 -6.58
CA GLN A 144 -10.72 -24.51 -5.98
C GLN A 144 -10.35 -23.84 -4.64
N LEU A 145 -10.85 -22.63 -4.40
CA LEU A 145 -10.69 -21.99 -3.10
C LEU A 145 -11.56 -22.66 -2.03
N HIS A 146 -11.02 -22.79 -0.83
CA HIS A 146 -11.80 -23.17 0.35
C HIS A 146 -12.78 -22.05 0.72
N VAL A 147 -13.97 -22.39 1.25
CA VAL A 147 -15.01 -21.40 1.63
C VAL A 147 -14.49 -20.29 2.55
N TYR A 148 -13.68 -20.65 3.56
CA TYR A 148 -13.01 -19.65 4.42
C TYR A 148 -12.06 -18.72 3.64
N GLN A 149 -11.26 -19.27 2.71
CA GLN A 149 -10.35 -18.46 1.90
C GLN A 149 -11.11 -17.49 1.01
N LEU A 150 -12.17 -17.98 0.35
CA LEU A 150 -13.04 -17.17 -0.48
C LEU A 150 -13.68 -16.03 0.32
N LYS A 151 -14.25 -16.34 1.49
CA LYS A 151 -14.84 -15.34 2.40
C LYS A 151 -13.83 -14.27 2.84
N THR A 152 -12.64 -14.69 3.28
CA THR A 152 -11.56 -13.80 3.70
C THR A 152 -11.10 -12.91 2.55
N LEU A 153 -10.90 -13.47 1.35
CA LEU A 153 -10.45 -12.73 0.18
C LEU A 153 -11.49 -11.71 -0.30
N ILE A 154 -12.78 -12.09 -0.37
CA ILE A 154 -13.85 -11.15 -0.75
C ILE A 154 -13.86 -9.96 0.22
N ARG A 155 -13.79 -10.22 1.54
CA ARG A 155 -13.78 -9.15 2.54
C ARG A 155 -12.56 -8.23 2.37
N ILE A 156 -11.37 -8.81 2.24
CA ILE A 156 -10.14 -8.03 2.05
C ILE A 156 -10.23 -7.19 0.78
N VAL A 157 -10.63 -7.77 -0.35
CA VAL A 157 -10.69 -7.07 -1.65
C VAL A 157 -11.71 -5.94 -1.60
N LYS A 158 -12.94 -6.18 -1.11
CA LYS A 158 -13.98 -5.14 -1.00
C LYS A 158 -13.57 -4.01 -0.06
N LYS A 159 -13.11 -4.32 1.15
CA LYS A 159 -12.72 -3.29 2.12
C LYS A 159 -11.48 -2.53 1.67
N THR A 160 -10.49 -3.19 1.07
CA THR A 160 -9.33 -2.51 0.49
C THR A 160 -9.77 -1.56 -0.63
N TYR A 161 -10.63 -2.00 -1.55
CA TYR A 161 -11.16 -1.12 -2.61
C TYR A 161 -11.85 0.11 -2.04
N GLN A 162 -12.80 -0.09 -1.12
CA GLN A 162 -13.58 0.97 -0.49
C GLN A 162 -12.68 1.95 0.28
N ASP A 163 -11.78 1.44 1.13
CA ASP A 163 -10.91 2.25 1.96
C ASP A 163 -9.97 3.11 1.10
N PHE A 164 -9.32 2.54 0.08
CA PHE A 164 -8.44 3.31 -0.80
C PHE A 164 -9.20 4.30 -1.70
N ARG A 165 -10.43 3.98 -2.12
CA ARG A 165 -11.31 4.93 -2.80
C ARG A 165 -11.63 6.14 -1.92
N LEU A 166 -11.93 5.92 -0.63
CA LEU A 166 -12.17 7.00 0.34
C LEU A 166 -10.91 7.83 0.61
N GLN A 167 -9.73 7.26 0.40
CA GLN A 167 -8.46 7.97 0.46
C GLN A 167 -8.12 8.74 -0.84
N GLY A 168 -9.02 8.79 -1.83
CA GLY A 168 -8.82 9.55 -3.07
C GLY A 168 -7.92 8.86 -4.10
N VAL A 169 -7.72 7.54 -4.01
CA VAL A 169 -7.09 6.79 -5.10
C VAL A 169 -8.02 6.82 -6.31
N GLU A 170 -7.48 7.21 -7.46
CA GLU A 170 -8.23 7.39 -8.70
C GLU A 170 -8.83 6.07 -9.19
N GLU A 171 -10.02 6.13 -9.80
CA GLU A 171 -10.72 4.95 -10.32
C GLU A 171 -9.88 4.17 -11.34
N THR A 172 -9.03 4.87 -12.11
CA THR A 172 -8.10 4.25 -13.06
C THR A 172 -7.02 3.38 -12.39
N VAL A 173 -6.65 3.70 -11.15
CA VAL A 173 -5.74 2.91 -10.32
C VAL A 173 -6.49 1.82 -9.58
N LEU A 174 -7.72 2.10 -9.12
CA LEU A 174 -8.58 1.12 -8.46
C LEU A 174 -8.99 -0.03 -9.40
N GLN A 175 -9.28 0.27 -10.66
CA GLN A 175 -9.71 -0.68 -11.68
C GLN A 175 -8.54 -1.24 -12.50
N ASP A 176 -7.36 -1.39 -11.90
CA ASP A 176 -6.21 -1.91 -12.61
C ASP A 176 -6.45 -3.36 -13.11
N PRO A 177 -5.69 -3.85 -14.11
CA PRO A 177 -5.88 -5.20 -14.65
C PRO A 177 -5.78 -6.31 -13.58
N SER A 178 -5.01 -6.07 -12.52
CA SER A 178 -4.85 -7.00 -11.40
C SER A 178 -6.16 -7.12 -10.61
N TYR A 179 -6.81 -5.98 -10.31
CA TYR A 179 -8.10 -5.93 -9.62
C TYR A 179 -9.19 -6.58 -10.44
N VAL A 180 -9.29 -6.26 -11.74
CA VAL A 180 -10.30 -6.86 -12.62
C VAL A 180 -10.16 -8.38 -12.67
N THR A 181 -8.93 -8.89 -12.74
CA THR A 181 -8.65 -10.33 -12.73
C THR A 181 -9.07 -10.97 -11.39
N LEU A 182 -8.74 -10.33 -10.26
CA LEU A 182 -9.16 -10.76 -8.93
C LEU A 182 -10.68 -10.80 -8.80
N TYR A 183 -11.35 -9.71 -9.15
CA TYR A 183 -12.80 -9.55 -9.06
C TYR A 183 -13.50 -10.68 -9.80
N ASN A 184 -13.16 -10.87 -11.07
CA ASN A 184 -13.75 -11.91 -11.92
C ASN A 184 -13.54 -13.31 -11.33
N ARG A 185 -12.32 -13.62 -10.84
CA ARG A 185 -12.03 -14.92 -10.22
C ARG A 185 -12.88 -15.16 -8.99
N LEU A 186 -12.98 -14.18 -8.09
CA LEU A 186 -13.77 -14.32 -6.85
C LEU A 186 -15.26 -14.44 -7.13
N THR A 187 -15.80 -13.69 -8.11
CA THR A 187 -17.21 -13.81 -8.54
C THR A 187 -17.53 -15.20 -9.08
N VAL A 188 -16.64 -15.80 -9.88
CA VAL A 188 -16.84 -17.17 -10.41
C VAL A 188 -16.77 -18.23 -9.30
N GLU A 189 -15.84 -18.08 -8.36
CA GLU A 189 -15.72 -18.99 -7.21
C GLU A 189 -16.95 -18.90 -6.29
N GLU A 190 -17.46 -17.70 -6.04
CA GLU A 190 -18.71 -17.46 -5.30
C GLU A 190 -19.90 -18.15 -5.99
N ALA A 191 -20.07 -17.94 -7.30
CA ALA A 191 -21.12 -18.60 -8.06
C ALA A 191 -21.00 -20.13 -8.03
N THR A 192 -19.76 -20.65 -8.14
CA THR A 192 -19.50 -22.10 -8.09
C THR A 192 -19.85 -22.68 -6.72
N LEU A 193 -19.51 -21.97 -5.63
CA LEU A 193 -19.87 -22.37 -4.27
C LEU A 193 -21.39 -22.38 -4.07
N ALA A 194 -22.10 -21.34 -4.54
CA ALA A 194 -23.55 -21.23 -4.42
C ALA A 194 -24.29 -22.39 -5.12
N VAL A 195 -23.77 -22.87 -6.25
CA VAL A 195 -24.32 -24.05 -6.95
C VAL A 195 -24.03 -25.35 -6.20
N ARG A 196 -22.84 -25.51 -5.61
CA ARG A 196 -22.41 -26.76 -4.95
C ARG A 196 -22.97 -26.93 -3.54
N ALA A 197 -23.18 -25.83 -2.82
CA ALA A 197 -23.73 -25.82 -1.48
C ALA A 197 -24.90 -24.82 -1.43
N PRO A 198 -26.07 -25.19 -2.00
CA PRO A 198 -27.22 -24.29 -2.05
C PRO A 198 -27.74 -24.00 -0.64
N GLY A 199 -27.33 -22.85 -0.10
CA GLY A 199 -27.74 -22.33 1.20
C GLY A 199 -27.03 -21.00 1.49
N ALA A 200 -27.80 -19.95 1.77
CA ALA A 200 -27.33 -18.57 2.02
C ALA A 200 -26.36 -18.41 3.21
N ALA A 201 -26.03 -19.49 3.92
CA ALA A 201 -25.19 -19.49 5.12
C ALA A 201 -23.68 -19.68 4.85
N ALA A 202 -23.26 -20.15 3.66
CA ALA A 202 -21.86 -20.54 3.43
C ALA A 202 -20.88 -19.35 3.54
N LEU A 203 -21.28 -18.17 3.06
CA LEU A 203 -20.47 -16.95 3.15
C LEU A 203 -20.96 -15.96 4.22
N GLN A 204 -22.03 -16.29 4.96
CA GLN A 204 -22.62 -15.45 6.02
C GLN A 204 -22.81 -13.99 5.55
N GLY A 205 -23.49 -13.78 4.43
CA GLY A 205 -23.78 -12.44 3.88
C GLY A 205 -22.63 -11.76 3.10
N VAL A 206 -21.40 -12.30 3.12
CA VAL A 206 -20.28 -11.75 2.34
C VAL A 206 -20.45 -12.09 0.86
N SER A 207 -20.59 -11.08 0.01
CA SER A 207 -20.69 -11.24 -1.45
C SER A 207 -19.77 -10.29 -2.20
N MET A 208 -19.27 -10.71 -3.36
CA MET A 208 -18.47 -9.86 -4.24
C MET A 208 -19.33 -8.85 -5.03
N LYS A 209 -20.66 -9.03 -5.06
CA LYS A 209 -21.58 -8.04 -5.61
C LYS A 209 -21.62 -6.79 -4.72
N ASP A 210 -21.87 -5.65 -5.35
CA ASP A 210 -22.15 -4.37 -4.69
C ASP A 210 -23.58 -4.42 -4.14
N SER A 211 -23.75 -5.16 -3.04
CA SER A 211 -24.87 -4.92 -2.14
C SER A 211 -24.41 -3.77 -1.24
N ASP A 212 -24.86 -2.55 -1.52
CA ASP A 212 -24.69 -1.37 -0.65
C ASP A 212 -25.49 -1.49 0.67
N GLU A 213 -25.85 -2.70 1.09
CA GLU A 213 -26.38 -2.98 2.42
C GLU A 213 -25.17 -3.21 3.34
N GLU A 214 -24.57 -2.09 3.76
CA GLU A 214 -23.66 -2.08 4.90
C GLU A 214 -24.45 -2.52 6.13
N ASP A 215 -24.06 -3.65 6.73
CA ASP A 215 -24.44 -3.96 8.11
C ASP A 215 -23.87 -2.84 9.01
N ASP A 216 -24.77 -2.00 9.53
CA ASP A 216 -24.54 -1.02 10.62
C ASP A 216 -23.91 -1.68 11.87
#